data_AF-A0A2D6MAS8-F1
#
_entry.id   AF-A0A2D6MAS8-F1
#
_cell.length_a   1.000
_cell.length_b   1.000
_cell.length_c   1.000
_cell.angle_alpha   90.00
_cell.angle_beta   90.00
_cell.angle_gamma   90.00
#
_symmetry.space_group_name_H-M   'P 1'
#
loop_
_entity.id
_entity.type
_entity.pdbx_description
1 polymer ?
#
loop_
_entity_poly.entity_id
_entity_poly.type
_entity_poly.pdbx_seq_one_letter_code
_entity_poly.pdbx_strand_id
1 'polypeptide(L)'
;MFSSKSKEWATPQHFFDRLNKRFGPFTLDPCANSSNYKVAKHYTEKDNGLDKDWGGEVVFVNPPYGRAIKDWIKKAYEESLKENTTVVMLIPARTDTKYWHEYVMKANDLFFVKGRLKFGNGENSAPFPSAVVIFDGTKRFAYTDFPRVGVM
;
A
#
# COMPACT_ATOMS: atom_id res chain seq x y z
N MET A 1 24.64 4.00 2.12
CA MET A 1 23.30 4.51 2.45
C MET A 1 22.85 5.40 1.30
N PHE A 2 22.04 4.88 0.37
CA PHE A 2 21.59 5.66 -0.80
C PHE A 2 20.41 6.53 -0.39
N SER A 3 20.62 7.85 -0.34
CA SER A 3 19.58 8.84 -0.12
C SER A 3 19.00 9.24 -1.49
N SER A 4 17.76 8.85 -1.78
CA SER A 4 17.06 9.38 -2.95
C SER A 4 16.48 10.76 -2.62
N LYS A 5 16.79 11.76 -3.46
CA LYS A 5 16.27 13.15 -3.33
C LYS A 5 14.75 13.26 -3.52
N SER A 6 14.10 12.21 -4.02
CA SER A 6 12.65 12.06 -4.03
C SER A 6 12.26 10.90 -3.10
N LYS A 7 11.35 11.18 -2.15
CA LYS A 7 10.69 10.16 -1.31
C LYS A 7 9.38 9.66 -1.93
N GLU A 8 8.99 10.25 -3.06
CA GLU A 8 7.69 10.04 -3.71
C GLU A 8 7.90 9.25 -5.01
N TRP A 9 7.47 8.00 -4.98
CA TRP A 9 7.65 7.06 -6.06
C TRP A 9 6.30 6.83 -6.75
N ALA A 10 6.03 7.51 -7.86
CA ALA A 10 4.77 7.31 -8.59
C ALA A 10 4.65 5.85 -9.06
N THR A 11 3.55 5.18 -8.70
CA THR A 11 3.31 3.78 -9.10
C THR A 11 3.18 3.69 -10.63
N PRO A 12 3.86 2.73 -11.30
CA PRO A 12 3.67 2.50 -12.73
C PRO A 12 2.18 2.30 -13.04
N GLN A 13 1.65 3.00 -14.05
CA GLN A 13 0.21 2.99 -14.33
C GLN A 13 -0.32 1.59 -14.59
N HIS A 14 0.36 0.81 -15.44
CA HIS A 14 -0.03 -0.58 -15.71
C HIS A 14 -0.09 -1.46 -14.46
N PHE A 15 0.76 -1.20 -13.46
CA PHE A 15 0.78 -1.97 -12.22
C PHE A 15 -0.41 -1.58 -11.35
N PHE A 16 -0.68 -0.28 -11.22
CA PHE A 16 -1.88 0.24 -10.57
C PHE A 16 -3.15 -0.32 -11.23
N ASP A 17 -3.26 -0.29 -12.55
CA ASP A 17 -4.45 -0.77 -13.27
C ASP A 17 -4.71 -2.26 -13.02
N ARG A 18 -3.65 -3.09 -12.95
CA ARG A 18 -3.78 -4.51 -12.59
C ARG A 18 -4.31 -4.70 -11.17
N LEU A 19 -3.80 -3.92 -10.21
CA LEU A 19 -4.30 -3.96 -8.84
C LEU A 19 -5.74 -3.47 -8.75
N ASN A 20 -6.08 -2.38 -9.45
CA ASN A 20 -7.42 -1.82 -9.49
C ASN A 20 -8.43 -2.79 -10.11
N LYS A 21 -8.03 -3.51 -11.17
CA LYS A 21 -8.84 -4.59 -11.77
C LYS A 21 -9.09 -5.74 -10.79
N ARG A 22 -8.12 -6.05 -9.92
CA ARG A 22 -8.18 -7.22 -9.04
C ARG A 22 -8.85 -6.95 -7.69
N PHE A 23 -8.60 -5.77 -7.12
CA PHE A 23 -8.97 -5.42 -5.74
C PHE A 23 -9.80 -4.13 -5.66
N GLY A 24 -9.98 -3.42 -6.77
CA GLY A 24 -10.77 -2.21 -6.85
C GLY A 24 -12.25 -2.45 -7.17
N PRO A 25 -12.98 -1.41 -7.61
CA PRO A 25 -12.46 -0.08 -7.96
C PRO A 25 -11.92 0.65 -6.72
N PHE A 26 -10.69 1.17 -6.82
CA PHE A 26 -10.12 2.02 -5.79
C PHE A 26 -10.85 3.36 -5.75
N THR A 27 -11.17 3.80 -4.55
CA THR A 27 -11.93 5.03 -4.30
C THR A 27 -11.10 6.08 -3.60
N LEU A 28 -10.02 5.71 -2.89
CA LEU A 28 -9.13 6.63 -2.18
C LEU A 28 -7.64 6.35 -2.42
N ASP A 29 -6.86 7.41 -2.64
CA ASP A 29 -5.38 7.42 -2.63
C ASP A 29 -4.87 8.41 -1.57
N PRO A 30 -4.47 7.94 -0.36
CA PRO A 30 -4.09 8.83 0.74
C PRO A 30 -2.61 9.24 0.70
N CYS A 31 -1.85 8.80 -0.32
CA CYS A 31 -0.41 9.04 -0.45
C CYS A 31 -0.06 9.76 -1.76
N ALA A 32 -1.01 10.46 -2.35
CA ALA A 32 -0.82 11.19 -3.58
C ALA A 32 -0.04 12.49 -3.36
N ASN A 33 0.33 13.10 -4.47
CA ASN A 33 0.69 14.51 -4.60
C ASN A 33 -0.22 15.14 -5.66
N SER A 34 -0.05 16.44 -5.92
CA SER A 34 -0.90 17.20 -6.84
C SER A 34 -0.90 16.71 -8.29
N SER A 35 0.00 15.80 -8.67
CA SER A 35 0.23 15.36 -10.05
C SER A 35 0.26 13.84 -10.27
N ASN A 36 0.29 13.03 -9.20
CA ASN A 36 0.46 11.58 -9.30
C ASN A 36 -0.72 10.76 -8.76
N TYR A 37 -1.81 11.44 -8.34
CA TYR A 37 -2.99 10.80 -7.77
C TYR A 37 -3.54 9.74 -8.71
N LYS A 38 -3.95 8.60 -8.15
CA LYS A 38 -4.48 7.49 -8.94
C LYS A 38 -5.99 7.45 -9.05
N VAL A 39 -6.68 8.17 -8.17
CA VAL A 39 -8.14 8.24 -8.11
C VAL A 39 -8.59 9.65 -7.73
N ALA A 40 -9.87 9.97 -7.96
CA ALA A 40 -10.40 11.32 -7.77
C ALA A 40 -10.27 11.81 -6.32
N LYS A 41 -10.67 10.99 -5.34
CA LYS A 41 -10.51 11.31 -3.91
C LYS A 41 -9.09 10.94 -3.48
N HIS A 42 -8.28 11.95 -3.18
CA HIS A 42 -6.89 11.75 -2.79
C HIS A 42 -6.45 12.77 -1.75
N TYR A 43 -5.40 12.44 -1.00
CA TYR A 43 -4.77 13.34 -0.04
C TYR A 43 -3.33 13.60 -0.45
N THR A 44 -2.91 14.85 -0.27
CA THR A 44 -1.54 15.30 -0.47
C THR A 44 -0.76 15.34 0.84
N GLU A 45 0.55 15.57 0.78
CA GLU A 45 1.37 15.82 1.98
C GLU A 45 0.78 16.94 2.87
N LYS A 46 0.18 17.97 2.26
CA LYS A 46 -0.47 19.08 3.00
C LYS A 46 -1.73 18.64 3.75
N ASP A 47 -2.46 17.67 3.21
CA ASP A 47 -3.68 17.16 3.83
C ASP A 47 -3.38 16.22 4.99
N ASN A 48 -2.18 15.64 5.02
CA ASN A 48 -1.76 14.56 5.92
C ASN A 48 -2.74 13.37 5.91
N GLY A 49 -2.58 12.45 4.96
CA GLY A 49 -3.44 11.28 4.82
C GLY A 49 -3.49 10.37 6.06
N LEU A 50 -2.51 10.43 6.97
CA LEU A 50 -2.54 9.68 8.24
C LEU A 50 -3.62 10.18 9.21
N ASP A 51 -4.00 11.46 9.14
CA ASP A 51 -4.98 12.07 10.04
C ASP A 51 -6.42 11.97 9.51
N LYS A 52 -6.61 11.40 8.32
CA LYS A 52 -7.92 11.29 7.67
C LYS A 52 -8.59 9.95 7.95
N ASP A 53 -9.91 9.97 7.97
CA ASP A 53 -10.73 8.76 8.01
C ASP A 53 -10.79 8.10 6.62
N TRP A 54 -10.57 6.79 6.56
CA TRP A 54 -10.65 5.99 5.34
C TRP A 54 -11.84 5.01 5.36
N GLY A 55 -12.68 5.07 6.39
CA GLY A 55 -13.82 4.17 6.56
C GLY A 55 -14.77 4.16 5.34
N GLY A 56 -15.17 2.95 4.94
CA GLY A 56 -16.06 2.71 3.81
C GLY A 56 -15.40 2.80 2.42
N GLU A 57 -14.09 2.99 2.36
CA GLU A 57 -13.35 3.16 1.10
C GLU A 57 -12.60 1.88 0.68
N VAL A 58 -12.30 1.78 -0.62
CA VAL A 58 -11.32 0.85 -1.17
C VAL A 58 -10.05 1.63 -1.49
N VAL A 59 -9.08 1.53 -0.58
CA VAL A 59 -7.93 2.43 -0.50
C VAL A 59 -6.71 1.81 -1.19
N PHE A 60 -6.08 2.54 -2.10
CA PHE A 60 -4.76 2.20 -2.63
C PHE A 60 -3.69 3.04 -1.94
N VAL A 61 -2.71 2.39 -1.31
CA VAL A 61 -1.68 3.06 -0.51
C VAL A 61 -0.30 2.74 -1.07
N ASN A 62 0.37 3.76 -1.60
CA ASN A 62 1.79 3.68 -1.96
C ASN A 62 2.56 4.74 -1.14
N PRO A 63 2.90 4.43 0.12
CA PRO A 63 3.33 5.44 1.08
C PRO A 63 4.74 5.96 0.76
N PRO A 64 5.09 7.16 1.25
CA PRO A 64 6.48 7.60 1.22
C PRO A 64 7.37 6.58 1.95
N TYR A 65 8.38 6.08 1.25
CA TYR A 65 9.28 5.08 1.82
C TYR A 65 10.26 5.71 2.81
N GLY A 66 10.56 4.98 3.90
CA GLY A 66 11.49 5.44 4.93
C GLY A 66 10.92 5.23 6.33
N ARG A 67 11.25 6.15 7.25
CA ARG A 67 10.95 6.00 8.69
C ARG A 67 9.46 5.95 9.02
N ALA A 68 8.63 6.64 8.23
CA ALA A 68 7.18 6.74 8.47
C ALA A 68 6.38 5.53 7.94
N ILE A 69 6.99 4.60 7.18
CA ILE A 69 6.24 3.51 6.55
C ILE A 69 5.51 2.62 7.57
N LYS A 70 6.09 2.45 8.76
CA LYS A 70 5.49 1.72 9.88
C LYS A 70 4.14 2.32 10.31
N ASP A 71 4.02 3.65 10.26
CA ASP A 71 2.83 4.37 10.71
C ASP A 71 1.71 4.22 9.67
N TRP A 72 2.06 4.24 8.38
CA TRP A 72 1.13 3.93 7.29
C TRP A 72 0.62 2.49 7.32
N ILE A 73 1.49 1.52 7.62
CA ILE A 73 1.10 0.11 7.72
C ILE A 73 0.19 -0.13 8.93
N LYS A 74 0.54 0.45 10.08
CA LYS A 74 -0.33 0.42 11.27
C LYS A 74 -1.69 1.03 10.97
N LYS A 75 -1.71 2.22 10.35
CA LYS A 75 -2.98 2.88 9.98
C LYS A 75 -3.79 2.05 9.00
N ALA A 76 -3.17 1.48 7.96
CA ALA A 76 -3.87 0.63 7.00
C ALA A 76 -4.56 -0.56 7.68
N TYR A 77 -3.88 -1.22 8.61
CA TYR A 77 -4.49 -2.27 9.42
C TYR A 77 -5.65 -1.72 10.26
N GLU A 78 -5.47 -0.62 10.99
CA GLU A 78 -6.51 -0.03 11.85
C GLU A 78 -7.74 0.44 11.06
N GLU A 79 -7.55 1.11 9.93
CA GLU A 79 -8.64 1.57 9.06
C GLU A 79 -9.40 0.39 8.44
N SER A 80 -8.70 -0.68 8.08
CA SER A 80 -9.37 -1.90 7.56
C SER A 80 -10.28 -2.58 8.58
N LEU A 81 -10.18 -2.25 9.88
CA LEU A 81 -11.10 -2.77 10.90
C LEU A 81 -12.47 -2.11 10.86
N LYS A 82 -12.64 -1.01 10.11
CA LYS A 82 -13.91 -0.32 9.92
C LYS A 82 -14.77 -1.05 8.88
N GLU A 83 -16.08 -0.89 8.98
CA GLU A 83 -17.02 -1.54 8.06
C GLU A 83 -16.74 -1.15 6.60
N ASN A 84 -16.90 -2.12 5.70
CA ASN A 84 -16.77 -1.93 4.25
C ASN A 84 -15.46 -1.25 3.80
N THR A 85 -14.37 -1.43 4.56
CA THR A 85 -13.08 -0.80 4.29
C THR A 85 -12.07 -1.83 3.81
N THR A 86 -11.48 -1.60 2.65
CA THR A 86 -10.40 -2.43 2.11
C THR A 86 -9.19 -1.57 1.86
N VAL A 87 -8.00 -2.01 2.29
CA VAL A 87 -6.75 -1.28 2.09
C VAL A 87 -5.75 -2.17 1.37
N VAL A 88 -5.30 -1.70 0.20
CA VAL A 88 -4.29 -2.36 -0.64
C VAL A 88 -3.03 -1.53 -0.62
N MET A 89 -1.97 -2.04 -0.01
CA MET A 89 -0.70 -1.35 0.12
C MET A 89 0.37 -1.89 -0.84
N LEU A 90 1.15 -1.01 -1.46
CA LEU A 90 2.40 -1.35 -2.14
C LEU A 90 3.59 -0.91 -1.27
N ILE A 91 4.32 -1.87 -0.70
CA ILE A 91 5.42 -1.59 0.24
C ILE A 91 6.70 -2.33 -0.15
N PRO A 92 7.88 -1.93 0.34
CA PRO A 92 9.08 -2.75 0.27
C PRO A 92 8.90 -4.07 1.04
N ALA A 93 9.31 -5.19 0.45
CA ALA A 93 9.26 -6.49 1.11
C ALA A 93 10.39 -6.65 2.13
N ARG A 94 10.19 -6.11 3.34
CA ARG A 94 11.14 -6.15 4.46
C ARG A 94 10.61 -7.03 5.58
N THR A 95 10.70 -8.33 5.35
CA THR A 95 10.10 -9.38 6.19
C THR A 95 10.71 -9.49 7.59
N ASP A 96 11.85 -8.84 7.83
CA ASP A 96 12.60 -8.80 9.09
C ASP A 96 12.18 -7.67 10.03
N THR A 97 11.32 -6.76 9.56
CA THR A 97 10.96 -5.56 10.33
C THR A 97 9.82 -5.81 11.32
N LYS A 98 9.83 -5.09 12.44
CA LYS A 98 8.80 -5.20 13.48
C LYS A 98 7.37 -4.98 12.93
N TYR A 99 7.16 -3.96 12.11
CA TYR A 99 5.84 -3.69 11.52
C TYR A 99 5.34 -4.83 10.61
N TRP A 100 6.27 -5.59 10.02
CA TRP A 100 5.91 -6.72 9.17
C TRP A 100 5.24 -7.80 10.01
N HIS A 101 5.90 -8.21 11.10
CA HIS A 101 5.38 -9.22 12.01
C HIS A 101 4.15 -8.76 12.78
N GLU A 102 4.08 -7.48 13.16
CA GLU A 102 2.95 -6.95 13.94
C GLU A 102 1.69 -6.71 13.12
N TYR A 103 1.82 -6.37 11.83
CA TYR A 103 0.68 -5.95 11.01
C TYR A 103 0.59 -6.70 9.68
N VAL A 104 1.67 -6.76 8.89
CA VAL A 104 1.63 -7.40 7.55
C VAL A 104 1.25 -8.88 7.65
N MET A 105 1.72 -9.58 8.67
CA MET A 105 1.36 -10.98 8.93
C MET A 105 -0.10 -11.19 9.38
N LYS A 106 -0.87 -10.12 9.58
CA LYS A 106 -2.32 -10.15 9.84
C LYS A 106 -3.16 -9.81 8.61
N ALA A 107 -2.52 -9.55 7.47
CA ALA A 107 -3.21 -9.26 6.22
C ALA A 107 -4.03 -10.48 5.74
N ASN A 108 -5.07 -10.23 4.96
CA ASN A 108 -5.84 -11.31 4.33
C ASN A 108 -5.06 -11.93 3.17
N ASP A 109 -4.37 -11.09 2.40
CA ASP A 109 -3.53 -11.52 1.29
C ASP A 109 -2.20 -10.76 1.26
N LEU A 110 -1.15 -11.48 0.87
CA LEU A 110 0.20 -10.97 0.72
C LEU A 110 0.80 -11.50 -0.58
N PHE A 111 1.13 -10.60 -1.50
CA PHE A 111 1.77 -10.96 -2.77
C PHE A 111 3.16 -10.37 -2.86
N PHE A 112 4.17 -11.21 -3.11
CA PHE A 112 5.49 -10.73 -3.48
C PHE A 112 5.51 -10.37 -4.97
N VAL A 113 6.05 -9.20 -5.31
CA VAL A 113 6.15 -8.77 -6.71
C VAL A 113 7.38 -9.42 -7.34
N LYS A 114 7.18 -10.15 -8.45
CA LYS A 114 8.28 -10.75 -9.21
C LYS A 114 9.11 -9.64 -9.89
N GLY A 115 10.40 -9.60 -9.57
CA GLY A 115 11.32 -8.61 -10.11
C GLY A 115 11.37 -7.31 -9.30
N ARG A 116 11.61 -6.18 -9.99
CA ARG A 116 11.73 -4.85 -9.39
C ARG A 116 10.96 -3.85 -10.21
N LEU A 117 10.03 -3.14 -9.56
CA LEU A 117 9.22 -2.11 -10.21
C LEU A 117 10.08 -0.91 -10.60
N LYS A 118 9.76 -0.30 -11.75
CA LYS A 118 10.29 1.01 -12.16
C LYS A 118 9.27 2.08 -11.82
N PHE A 119 9.53 2.86 -10.79
CA PHE A 119 8.61 3.91 -10.35
C PHE A 119 8.84 5.22 -11.14
N GLY A 120 7.75 5.88 -11.51
CA GLY A 120 7.79 7.09 -12.34
C GLY A 120 8.57 6.92 -13.65
N ASN A 121 9.32 7.95 -14.03
CA ASN A 121 10.21 7.95 -15.20
C ASN A 121 11.65 7.52 -14.87
N GLY A 122 11.87 6.82 -13.76
CA GLY A 122 13.20 6.36 -13.37
C GLY A 122 13.79 5.38 -14.39
N GLU A 123 15.04 5.60 -14.80
CA GLU A 123 15.74 4.69 -15.72
C GLU A 123 15.97 3.31 -15.10
N ASN A 124 16.25 3.31 -13.79
CA ASN A 124 16.56 2.14 -12.99
C ASN A 124 15.35 1.63 -12.20
N SER A 125 15.27 0.31 -12.03
CA SER A 125 14.30 -0.30 -11.13
C SER A 125 14.59 0.03 -9.67
N ALA A 126 13.56 -0.03 -8.83
CA ALA A 126 13.69 0.16 -7.39
C ALA A 126 14.78 -0.76 -6.81
N PRO A 127 15.64 -0.26 -5.91
CA PRO A 127 16.72 -1.04 -5.33
C PRO A 127 16.25 -2.03 -4.25
N PHE A 128 14.93 -2.24 -4.10
CA PHE A 128 14.32 -3.09 -3.08
C PHE A 128 13.22 -3.97 -3.68
N PRO A 129 12.99 -5.18 -3.13
CA PRO A 129 11.82 -5.98 -3.48
C PRO A 129 10.53 -5.28 -3.02
N SER A 130 9.42 -5.54 -3.72
CA SER A 130 8.10 -5.00 -3.36
C SER A 130 7.15 -6.13 -2.98
N ALA A 131 6.21 -5.82 -2.11
CA ALA A 131 5.07 -6.65 -1.77
C ALA A 131 3.78 -5.83 -1.86
N VAL A 132 2.69 -6.52 -2.20
CA VAL A 132 1.33 -5.99 -2.13
C VAL A 132 0.64 -6.64 -0.94
N VAL A 133 0.16 -5.82 0.00
CA VAL A 133 -0.47 -6.25 1.25
C VAL A 133 -1.94 -5.83 1.21
N ILE A 134 -2.85 -6.76 1.45
CA ILE A 134 -4.29 -6.51 1.41
C ILE A 134 -4.89 -6.76 2.79
N PHE A 135 -5.44 -5.70 3.38
CA PHE A 135 -6.31 -5.78 4.54
C PHE A 135 -7.76 -5.57 4.07
N ASP A 136 -8.61 -6.58 4.25
CA ASP A 136 -9.99 -6.63 3.75
C ASP A 136 -10.95 -6.81 4.94
N GLY A 137 -11.52 -5.69 5.39
CA GLY A 137 -12.46 -5.64 6.50
C GLY A 137 -13.77 -6.42 6.26
N THR A 138 -14.10 -6.72 4.99
CA THR A 138 -15.30 -7.48 4.64
C THR A 138 -15.15 -8.98 4.85
N LYS A 139 -13.91 -9.49 4.87
CA LYS A 139 -13.59 -10.92 5.02
C LYS A 139 -13.10 -11.29 6.43
N ARG A 140 -13.36 -10.44 7.42
CA ARG A 140 -12.79 -10.54 8.77
C ARG A 140 -13.10 -11.84 9.51
N PHE A 141 -14.21 -12.51 9.18
CA PHE A 141 -14.60 -13.77 9.83
C PHE A 141 -14.05 -15.03 9.13
N ALA A 142 -13.36 -14.88 7.99
CA ALA A 142 -12.60 -15.97 7.39
C ALA A 142 -11.22 -16.05 8.08
N TYR A 143 -11.21 -16.60 9.30
CA TYR A 143 -10.00 -16.79 10.10
C TYR A 143 -8.92 -17.58 9.34
N THR A 144 -7.75 -16.98 9.17
CA THR A 144 -6.49 -17.71 8.96
C THR A 144 -5.44 -17.11 9.90
N ASP A 145 -4.61 -17.95 10.52
CA ASP A 145 -3.52 -17.50 11.41
C ASP A 145 -2.40 -16.75 10.68
N PHE A 146 -2.49 -16.67 9.34
CA PHE A 146 -1.49 -16.12 8.44
C PHE A 146 -2.15 -15.66 7.12
N PRO A 147 -1.53 -14.72 6.38
CA PRO A 147 -2.05 -14.27 5.09
C PRO A 147 -2.02 -15.38 4.06
N ARG A 148 -2.93 -15.33 3.08
CA ARG A 148 -2.76 -16.10 1.84
C ARG A 148 -1.59 -15.50 1.05
N VAL A 149 -0.56 -16.31 0.82
CA VAL A 149 0.68 -15.84 0.19
C VAL A 149 0.74 -16.24 -1.28
N GLY A 150 1.14 -15.31 -2.14
CA GLY A 150 1.34 -15.55 -3.57
C GLY A 150 2.42 -14.68 -4.20
N VAL A 151 2.49 -14.74 -5.52
CA VAL A 151 3.40 -13.92 -6.35
C VAL A 151 2.59 -13.21 -7.42
N MET A 152 2.92 -11.95 -7.70
CA MET A 152 2.34 -11.13 -8.77
C MET A 152 3.39 -10.64 -9.76
#